data_AF-A0A944DE37-F1
#
_entry.id   AF-A0A944DE37-F1
#
_cell.length_a   1.000
_cell.length_b   1.000
_cell.length_c   1.000
_cell.angle_alpha   90.00
_cell.angle_beta   90.00
_cell.angle_gamma   90.00
#
_symmetry.space_group_name_H-M   'P 1'
#
loop_
_entity.id
_entity.type
_entity.pdbx_description
1 polymer ?
#
loop_
_entity_poly.entity_id
_entity_poly.type
_entity_poly.pdbx_seq_one_letter_code
_entity_poly.pdbx_strand_id
1 'polypeptide(L)'
;MMRDAIFTIIHGALVEVNATRKEKIDLSNIDSLALYGATGVFDSMQLVSFLAAVEEGLDDELGIEISLTSEKAVSQTISPFSSVSCLMDFIIAEQQLLLASA
;
A
#
# COMPACT_ATOMS: atom_id res chain seq x y z
N MET A 1 -1.23 -10.72 13.72
CA MET A 1 -2.66 -10.51 13.40
C MET A 1 -2.74 -9.74 12.07
N MET A 2 -3.89 -9.72 11.36
CA MET A 2 -4.03 -9.27 9.95
C MET A 2 -3.15 -8.08 9.50
N ARG A 3 -3.00 -7.03 10.32
CA ARG A 3 -2.09 -5.89 10.05
C ARG A 3 -0.63 -6.30 9.81
N ASP A 4 -0.11 -7.28 10.54
CA ASP A 4 1.27 -7.78 10.39
C ASP A 4 1.47 -8.49 9.04
N ALA A 5 0.44 -9.18 8.54
CA ALA A 5 0.50 -9.82 7.24
C ALA A 5 0.49 -8.78 6.11
N ILE A 6 -0.42 -7.80 6.20
CA ILE A 6 -0.45 -6.66 5.26
C ILE A 6 0.89 -5.91 5.30
N PHE A 7 1.45 -5.66 6.48
CA PHE A 7 2.77 -5.04 6.62
C PHE A 7 3.85 -5.86 5.92
N THR A 8 3.84 -7.18 6.06
CA THR A 8 4.82 -8.08 5.42
C THR A 8 4.74 -7.99 3.90
N ILE A 9 3.52 -7.97 3.34
CA ILE A 9 3.28 -7.81 1.89
C ILE A 9 3.81 -6.47 1.39
N ILE A 10 3.42 -5.37 2.06
CA ILE A 10 3.87 -4.02 1.71
C ILE A 10 5.40 -3.89 1.81
N HIS A 11 5.98 -4.45 2.87
CA HIS A 11 7.43 -4.46 3.06
C HIS A 11 8.14 -5.26 1.95
N GLY A 12 7.61 -6.42 1.57
CA GLY A 12 8.10 -7.22 0.45
C GLY A 12 8.12 -6.42 -0.85
N ALA A 13 6.99 -5.80 -1.20
CA ALA A 13 6.88 -4.95 -2.39
C ALA A 13 7.86 -3.76 -2.35
N LEU A 14 8.07 -3.13 -1.18
CA LEU A 14 9.06 -2.06 -1.02
C LEU A 14 10.51 -2.56 -1.20
N VAL A 15 10.82 -3.77 -0.74
CA VAL A 15 12.14 -4.41 -0.93
C VAL A 15 12.40 -4.68 -2.41
N GLU A 16 11.40 -5.18 -3.15
CA GLU A 16 11.51 -5.42 -4.60
C GLU A 16 11.69 -4.12 -5.40
N VAL A 17 10.91 -3.10 -5.05
CA VAL A 17 11.09 -1.73 -5.57
C VAL A 17 12.52 -1.25 -5.30
N ASN A 18 13.01 -1.44 -4.07
CA ASN A 18 14.36 -1.06 -3.72
C ASN A 18 15.41 -1.84 -4.51
N ALA A 19 15.19 -3.11 -4.87
CA ALA A 19 16.15 -3.89 -5.65
C ALA A 19 16.44 -3.25 -7.02
N THR A 20 15.41 -2.68 -7.66
CA THR A 20 15.51 -2.08 -9.00
C THR A 20 15.88 -0.59 -8.99
N ARG A 21 15.66 0.11 -7.88
CA ARG A 21 15.98 1.54 -7.74
C ARG A 21 17.48 1.81 -7.53
N LYS A 22 17.96 2.90 -8.15
CA LYS A 22 19.31 3.44 -7.94
C LYS A 22 19.45 4.10 -6.56
N GLU A 23 18.47 4.90 -6.16
CA GLU A 23 18.38 5.50 -4.83
C GLU A 23 17.41 4.67 -3.98
N LYS A 24 17.92 4.08 -2.91
CA LYS A 24 17.14 3.19 -2.04
C LYS A 24 16.24 4.03 -1.13
N ILE A 25 15.00 3.57 -0.98
CA ILE A 25 14.07 3.99 0.06
C ILE A 25 14.62 3.52 1.41
N ASP A 26 14.64 4.41 2.40
CA ASP A 26 14.93 4.04 3.78
C ASP A 26 13.76 3.24 4.38
N LEU A 27 14.02 1.97 4.67
CA LEU A 27 13.04 1.04 5.26
C LEU A 27 13.20 0.90 6.79
N SER A 28 13.97 1.79 7.43
CA SER A 28 14.17 1.75 8.88
C SER A 28 12.91 2.18 9.65
N ASN A 29 12.07 3.04 9.06
CA ASN A 29 10.84 3.55 9.69
C ASN A 29 9.63 3.52 8.74
N ILE A 30 9.34 2.31 8.25
CA ILE A 30 8.35 2.05 7.19
C ILE A 30 6.97 2.59 7.55
N ASP A 31 6.46 2.40 8.77
CA ASP A 31 5.10 2.81 9.14
C ASP A 31 4.80 4.30 8.81
N SER A 32 5.79 5.17 9.01
CA SER A 32 5.68 6.62 8.75
C SER A 32 6.15 7.04 7.36
N LEU A 33 6.63 6.11 6.54
CA LEU A 33 7.18 6.39 5.23
C LEU A 33 6.09 6.94 4.31
N ALA A 34 6.26 8.18 3.84
CA ALA A 34 5.35 8.79 2.89
C ALA A 34 5.48 8.11 1.52
N LEU A 35 4.36 7.60 0.99
CA LEU A 35 4.35 6.89 -0.29
C LEU A 35 4.19 7.87 -1.46
N TYR A 36 3.36 8.90 -1.31
CA TYR A 36 3.06 9.88 -2.36
C TYR A 36 3.01 11.33 -1.86
N GLY A 37 3.12 12.29 -2.78
CA GLY A 37 3.05 13.73 -2.49
C GLY A 37 4.42 14.40 -2.36
N ALA A 38 4.48 15.56 -1.71
CA ALA A 38 5.67 16.40 -1.67
C ALA A 38 6.91 15.73 -1.02
N THR A 39 6.68 14.80 -0.09
CA THR A 39 7.73 14.02 0.58
C THR A 39 7.63 12.52 0.26
N GLY A 40 6.81 12.15 -0.73
CA GLY A 40 6.55 10.77 -1.10
C GLY A 40 7.73 10.14 -1.84
N VAL A 41 7.97 8.86 -1.59
CA VAL A 41 9.03 8.12 -2.29
C VAL A 41 8.63 7.65 -3.68
N PHE A 42 7.35 7.70 -4.05
CA PHE A 42 6.87 7.31 -5.36
C PHE A 42 6.36 8.50 -6.18
N ASP A 43 6.69 8.51 -7.47
CA ASP A 43 5.92 9.26 -8.47
C ASP A 43 4.61 8.54 -8.81
N SER A 44 3.75 9.15 -9.63
CA SER A 44 2.43 8.60 -9.95
C SER A 44 2.49 7.22 -10.62
N MET A 45 3.46 6.95 -11.50
CA MET A 45 3.57 5.67 -12.20
C MET A 45 4.20 4.59 -11.32
N GLN A 46 5.20 4.97 -10.54
CA GLN A 46 5.82 4.07 -9.57
C GLN A 46 4.83 3.69 -8.47
N LEU A 47 3.99 4.64 -8.03
CA LEU A 47 2.94 4.38 -7.05
C LEU A 47 1.94 3.36 -7.59
N VAL A 48 1.41 3.56 -8.81
CA VAL A 48 0.47 2.61 -9.42
C VAL A 48 1.08 1.21 -9.54
N SER A 49 2.35 1.12 -9.96
CA SER A 49 3.05 -0.16 -10.09
C SER A 49 3.23 -0.84 -8.72
N PHE A 50 3.58 -0.06 -7.70
CA PHE A 50 3.71 -0.55 -6.32
C PHE A 50 2.38 -1.01 -5.75
N LEU A 51 1.30 -0.25 -5.95
CA LEU A 51 -0.03 -0.61 -5.49
C LEU A 51 -0.51 -1.91 -6.15
N ALA A 52 -0.28 -2.10 -7.45
CA ALA A 52 -0.62 -3.35 -8.13
C ALA A 52 0.13 -4.56 -7.55
N ALA A 53 1.42 -4.42 -7.21
CA ALA A 53 2.17 -5.49 -6.56
C ALA A 53 1.64 -5.80 -5.14
N VAL A 54 1.18 -4.79 -4.41
CA VAL A 54 0.53 -4.98 -3.10
C VAL A 54 -0.83 -5.67 -3.27
N GLU A 55 -1.65 -5.27 -4.25
CA GLU A 55 -2.93 -5.93 -4.59
C GLU A 55 -2.72 -7.42 -4.89
N GLU A 56 -1.74 -7.76 -5.74
CA GLU A 56 -1.38 -9.14 -6.07
C GLU A 56 -0.98 -9.93 -4.81
N GLY A 57 -0.09 -9.38 -3.98
CA GLY A 57 0.31 -10.05 -2.74
C GLY A 57 -0.82 -10.20 -1.72
N LEU A 58 -1.79 -9.28 -1.68
CA LEU A 58 -2.98 -9.38 -0.84
C LEU A 58 -3.92 -10.50 -1.30
N ASP A 59 -4.09 -10.67 -2.60
CA ASP A 59 -4.89 -11.76 -3.17
C ASP A 59 -4.19 -13.11 -2.94
N ASP A 60 -2.90 -13.22 -3.30
CA ASP A 60 -2.14 -14.47 -3.21
C ASP A 60 -1.99 -14.99 -1.77
N GLU A 61 -1.65 -14.12 -0.82
CA GLU A 61 -1.34 -14.53 0.56
C GLU A 61 -2.58 -14.51 1.48
N LEU A 62 -3.55 -13.64 1.22
CA LEU A 62 -4.69 -13.40 2.11
C LEU A 62 -6.06 -13.63 1.45
N GLY A 63 -6.13 -13.81 0.13
CA GLY A 63 -7.39 -13.89 -0.63
C GLY A 63 -8.19 -12.59 -0.61
N ILE A 64 -7.51 -11.45 -0.48
CA ILE A 64 -8.14 -10.13 -0.40
C ILE A 64 -8.08 -9.45 -1.78
N GLU A 65 -9.18 -9.51 -2.51
CA GLU A 65 -9.36 -8.81 -3.79
C GLU A 65 -9.86 -7.37 -3.57
N ILE A 66 -8.94 -6.41 -3.49
CA ILE A 66 -9.26 -4.96 -3.38
C ILE A 66 -8.58 -4.15 -4.49
N SER A 67 -9.15 -2.98 -4.82
CA SER A 67 -8.54 -2.03 -5.76
C SER A 67 -8.07 -0.76 -5.03
N LEU A 68 -6.77 -0.70 -4.78
CA LEU A 68 -6.03 0.42 -4.20
C LEU A 68 -5.89 1.60 -5.16
N THR A 69 -5.96 1.35 -6.46
CA THR A 69 -5.86 2.37 -7.51
C THR A 69 -7.21 3.00 -7.90
N SER A 70 -8.31 2.59 -7.27
CA SER A 70 -9.64 3.12 -7.59
C SER A 70 -9.80 4.60 -7.24
N GLU A 71 -10.63 5.33 -8.00
CA GLU A 71 -10.92 6.75 -7.75
C GLU A 71 -11.44 7.04 -6.32
N LYS A 72 -12.01 6.03 -5.66
CA LYS A 72 -12.42 6.10 -4.24
C LYS A 72 -11.24 6.28 -3.29
N ALA A 73 -10.10 5.63 -3.57
CA ALA A 73 -8.88 5.78 -2.76
C ALA A 73 -8.27 7.19 -2.92
N VAL A 74 -8.40 7.79 -4.11
CA VAL A 74 -7.84 9.12 -4.44
C VAL A 74 -8.69 10.27 -3.88
N SER A 75 -9.99 10.05 -3.65
CA SER A 75 -10.94 11.09 -3.19
C SER A 75 -11.16 11.12 -1.67
N GLN A 76 -10.44 10.30 -0.88
CA GLN A 76 -10.57 10.33 0.58
C GLN A 76 -9.98 11.60 1.20
N THR A 77 -10.63 12.09 2.25
CA THR A 77 -10.21 13.26 3.03
C THR A 77 -8.80 13.12 3.61
N ILE A 78 -8.40 11.89 3.94
CA ILE A 78 -7.03 11.53 4.30
C ILE A 78 -6.51 10.63 3.18
N SER A 79 -5.47 11.07 2.48
CA SER A 79 -4.89 10.27 1.40
C SER A 79 -4.31 8.96 1.99
N PRO A 80 -4.74 7.78 1.51
CA PRO A 80 -4.21 6.49 1.97
C PRO A 80 -2.72 6.35 1.64
N PHE A 81 -2.20 7.15 0.71
CA PHE A 81 -0.81 7.14 0.28
C PHE A 81 0.09 8.12 1.07
N SER A 82 -0.45 8.77 2.10
CA SER A 82 0.30 9.71 2.95
C SER A 82 1.33 9.02 3.85
N SER A 83 1.10 7.76 4.23
CA SER A 83 2.07 6.91 4.92
C SER A 83 1.72 5.44 4.73
N VAL A 84 2.68 4.53 4.98
CA VAL A 84 2.41 3.09 4.98
C VAL A 84 1.38 2.70 6.03
N SER A 85 1.38 3.33 7.21
CA SER A 85 0.33 3.08 8.20
C SER A 85 -1.05 3.43 7.67
N CYS A 86 -1.20 4.58 7.00
CA CYS A 86 -2.47 4.96 6.39
C CYS A 86 -2.90 3.99 5.29
N LEU A 87 -1.95 3.46 4.50
CA LEU A 87 -2.26 2.46 3.48
C LEU A 87 -2.77 1.16 4.11
N MET A 88 -2.14 0.68 5.19
CA MET A 88 -2.61 -0.49 5.92
C MET A 88 -4.01 -0.28 6.51
N ASP A 89 -4.26 0.88 7.12
CA ASP A 89 -5.56 1.22 7.69
C ASP A 89 -6.65 1.25 6.60
N PHE A 90 -6.30 1.77 5.41
CA PHE A 90 -7.18 1.78 4.24
C PHE A 90 -7.50 0.36 3.74
N ILE A 91 -6.49 -0.50 3.59
CA ILE A 91 -6.66 -1.91 3.17
C ILE A 91 -7.61 -2.64 4.13
N ILE A 92 -7.42 -2.47 5.44
CA ILE A 92 -8.26 -3.09 6.47
C ILE A 92 -9.70 -2.58 6.37
N ALA A 93 -9.89 -1.27 6.16
CA ALA A 93 -11.22 -0.69 6.04
C ALA A 93 -11.98 -1.18 4.79
N GLU A 94 -11.30 -1.25 3.64
CA GLU A 94 -11.90 -1.75 2.39
C GLU A 94 -12.26 -3.23 2.49
N GLN A 95 -11.39 -4.06 3.11
CA GLN A 95 -11.68 -5.47 3.35
C GLN A 95 -12.92 -5.66 4.23
N GLN A 96 -13.08 -4.86 5.29
CA GLN A 96 -14.28 -4.89 6.12
C GLN A 96 -15.54 -4.45 5.37
N LEU A 97 -15.42 -3.45 4.49
CA LEU A 97 -16.53 -2.97 3.69
C LEU A 97 -17.02 -4.04 2.71
N LEU A 98 -16.11 -4.74 2.04
CA LEU A 98 -16.44 -5.84 1.14
C LEU A 98 -17.18 -6.96 1.89
N LEU A 99 -16.67 -7.37 3.05
CA LEU A 99 -17.30 -8.38 3.89
C LEU A 99 -18.69 -7.95 4.42
N ALA A 100 -18.90 -6.67 4.67
CA ALA A 100 -20.20 -6.14 5.09
C ALA A 100 -21.22 -6.07 3.95
N SER A 101 -20.76 -6.13 2.70
CA SER A 101 -21.59 -6.09 1.49
C SER A 101 -21.82 -7.46 0.83
N ALA A 102 -21.14 -8.50 1.30
CA ALA A 102 -21.26 -9.90 0.87
C ALA A 102 -22.33 -10.65 1.68
#